data_AF-A0A2D9D8R3-F1
#
_entry.id   AF-A0A2D9D8R3-F1
#
_cell.length_a   1.000
_cell.length_b   1.000
_cell.length_c   1.000
_cell.angle_alpha   90.00
_cell.angle_beta   90.00
_cell.angle_gamma   90.00
#
_symmetry.space_group_name_H-M   'P 1'
#
loop_
_entity.id
_entity.type
_entity.pdbx_description
1 polymer ?
#
loop_
_entity_poly.entity_id
_entity_poly.type
_entity_poly.pdbx_seq_one_letter_code
_entity_poly.pdbx_strand_id
1 'polypeptide(L)'
;NNWAGAAGAAMIQQVDQVVPWVAFAEDDQIRFYATSTGSFAQLRHNELDSGQYDEALEVDYAPTCCLLVKKQVFKDIGMMDEKYFVYFDDTDFSFRILKDGRHKIVYCPYVKLFHKVGTLTKSFYKDLKSTYRGNFFIKQNTRNHIYFLKKVGGFFAYGFIIWLFFKNNGRFLIKSDIKKNFSTWWLINKSYFDGLKM
;
A
#
# COMPACT_ATOMS: atom_id res chain seq x y z
N ASN A 1 26.90 5.94 21.14
CA ASN A 1 25.80 5.68 20.18
C ASN A 1 25.97 4.39 19.36
N ASN A 2 26.63 3.34 19.88
CA ASN A 2 26.93 2.10 19.13
C ASN A 2 25.95 0.93 19.38
N TRP A 3 24.86 1.15 20.13
CA TRP A 3 23.96 0.07 20.55
C TRP A 3 22.79 -0.19 19.59
N ALA A 4 22.30 0.84 18.88
CA ALA A 4 21.20 0.69 17.90
C ALA A 4 21.62 -0.06 16.63
N GLY A 5 22.89 0.05 16.22
CA GLY A 5 23.41 -0.62 15.02
C GLY A 5 23.53 -2.14 15.17
N ALA A 6 23.91 -2.63 16.35
CA ALA A 6 24.08 -4.07 16.59
C ALA A 6 22.73 -4.80 16.72
N ALA A 7 21.75 -4.21 17.42
CA ALA A 7 20.41 -4.77 17.55
C ALA A 7 19.63 -4.76 16.22
N GLY A 8 19.73 -3.67 15.45
CA GLY A 8 19.15 -3.59 14.11
C GLY A 8 19.79 -4.59 13.13
N ALA A 9 21.11 -4.74 13.15
CA ALA A 9 21.82 -5.71 12.32
C ALA A 9 21.49 -7.16 12.70
N ALA A 10 21.36 -7.47 14.00
CA ALA A 10 20.96 -8.79 14.47
C ALA A 10 19.51 -9.15 14.09
N MET A 11 18.58 -8.19 14.14
CA MET A 11 17.22 -8.37 13.62
C MET A 11 17.23 -8.61 12.10
N ILE A 12 17.92 -7.78 11.32
CA ILE A 12 18.00 -7.93 9.85
C ILE A 12 18.52 -9.31 9.43
N GLN A 13 19.38 -9.94 10.24
CA GLN A 13 19.85 -11.31 9.99
C GLN A 13 18.76 -12.37 10.23
N GLN A 14 17.77 -12.10 11.09
CA GLN A 14 16.73 -13.04 11.50
C GLN A 14 15.39 -12.89 10.75
N VAL A 15 15.20 -11.86 9.92
CA VAL A 15 13.93 -11.60 9.20
C VAL A 15 14.09 -11.43 7.69
N ASP A 16 13.12 -11.93 6.92
CA ASP A 16 13.23 -12.12 5.47
C ASP A 16 12.86 -10.89 4.63
N GLN A 17 11.98 -10.05 5.17
CA GLN A 17 11.76 -8.69 4.72
C GLN A 17 11.73 -7.73 5.91
N VAL A 18 12.52 -6.66 5.81
CA VAL A 18 12.58 -5.59 6.80
C VAL A 18 12.13 -4.29 6.16
N VAL A 19 11.21 -3.61 6.85
CA VAL A 19 10.70 -2.31 6.45
C VAL A 19 11.11 -1.32 7.52
N PRO A 20 11.91 -0.30 7.19
CA PRO A 20 12.29 0.71 8.16
C PRO A 20 11.08 1.59 8.51
N TRP A 21 11.21 2.35 9.60
CA TRP A 21 10.34 3.48 9.89
C TRP A 21 10.34 4.44 8.70
N VAL A 22 9.15 4.73 8.16
CA VAL A 22 8.98 5.75 7.14
C VAL A 22 8.19 6.89 7.77
N ALA A 23 8.85 8.03 8.03
CA ALA A 23 8.18 9.26 8.43
C ALA A 23 8.04 10.21 7.24
N PHE A 24 7.04 11.07 7.28
CA PHE A 24 6.93 12.15 6.30
C PHE A 24 7.78 13.33 6.71
N ALA A 25 8.56 13.85 5.75
CA ALA A 25 9.58 14.88 5.96
C ALA A 25 9.06 16.25 6.48
N GLU A 26 7.75 16.42 6.62
CA GLU A 26 7.13 17.70 7.02
C GLU A 26 6.54 17.66 8.44
N ASP A 27 6.55 16.51 9.12
CA ASP A 27 6.13 16.39 10.53
C ASP A 27 6.76 15.17 11.21
N ASP A 28 7.73 15.38 12.10
CA ASP A 28 8.46 14.33 12.83
C ASP A 28 7.56 13.52 13.79
N GLN A 29 6.29 13.92 13.95
CA GLN A 29 5.33 13.28 14.85
C GLN A 29 4.43 12.23 14.17
N ILE A 30 4.50 12.07 12.84
CA ILE A 30 3.60 11.17 12.08
C ILE A 30 4.35 9.93 11.58
N ARG A 31 3.99 8.76 12.10
CA ARG A 31 4.62 7.46 11.83
C ARG A 31 3.86 6.68 10.74
N PHE A 32 4.55 6.03 9.80
CA PHE A 32 3.95 5.08 8.85
C PHE A 32 4.57 3.70 8.94
N TYR A 33 3.71 2.73 9.21
CA TYR A 33 3.85 1.35 8.77
C TYR A 33 2.45 0.73 8.87
N ALA A 34 2.10 -0.15 7.94
CA ALA A 34 0.77 -0.76 7.95
C ALA A 34 0.87 -2.15 8.58
N THR A 35 0.35 -2.25 9.80
CA THR A 35 0.04 -3.53 10.43
C THR A 35 -1.41 -3.89 10.04
N SER A 36 -1.70 -5.15 9.75
CA SER A 36 -3.07 -5.63 9.77
C SER A 36 -3.21 -6.79 10.72
N THR A 37 -3.49 -6.53 11.98
CA THR A 37 -4.19 -7.54 12.77
C THR A 37 -5.66 -7.56 12.31
N GLY A 38 -5.95 -8.29 11.23
CA GLY A 38 -7.30 -8.78 10.93
C GLY A 38 -8.22 -7.94 10.02
N SER A 39 -7.75 -6.86 9.40
CA SER A 39 -8.47 -6.15 8.33
C SER A 39 -7.46 -5.39 7.48
N PHE A 40 -7.51 -5.59 6.16
CA PHE A 40 -6.64 -4.93 5.18
C PHE A 40 -6.27 -3.50 5.59
N ALA A 41 -4.97 -3.29 5.84
CA ALA A 41 -4.28 -2.01 6.01
C ALA A 41 -5.03 -0.97 6.87
N GLN A 42 -4.91 -1.08 8.19
CA GLN A 42 -5.03 0.13 9.01
C GLN A 42 -3.74 0.92 8.84
N LEU A 43 -3.69 1.75 7.79
CA LEU A 43 -2.80 2.91 7.76
C LEU A 43 -3.12 3.71 9.04
N ARG A 44 -2.30 3.57 10.09
CA ARG A 44 -2.41 4.36 11.32
C ARG A 44 -1.91 5.77 11.05
N HIS A 45 -2.68 6.45 10.21
CA HIS A 45 -2.44 7.80 9.74
C HIS A 45 -2.95 8.76 10.84
N ASN A 46 -2.04 9.61 11.36
CA ASN A 46 -2.30 10.67 12.34
C ASN A 46 -2.46 10.24 13.81
N GLU A 47 -1.86 9.13 14.23
CA GLU A 47 -1.67 8.86 15.67
C GLU A 47 -0.40 9.55 16.15
N LEU A 48 -0.51 10.31 17.25
CA LEU A 48 0.65 10.89 17.94
C LEU A 48 1.52 9.75 18.45
N ASP A 49 2.81 9.88 18.19
CA ASP A 49 3.81 8.97 18.72
C ASP A 49 4.03 9.19 20.23
N SER A 50 3.63 8.22 21.04
CA SER A 50 3.90 8.11 22.47
C SER A 50 4.83 6.93 22.80
N GLY A 51 5.65 6.47 21.85
CA GLY A 51 6.53 5.30 22.00
C GLY A 51 5.85 3.96 21.65
N GLN A 52 4.62 3.97 21.15
CA GLN A 52 3.84 2.76 20.85
C GLN A 52 4.34 1.95 19.65
N TYR A 53 5.42 2.39 19.00
CA TYR A 53 5.98 1.77 17.80
C TYR A 53 7.50 1.63 17.86
N ASP A 54 8.04 1.48 19.08
CA ASP A 54 9.47 1.34 19.33
C ASP A 54 9.92 -0.13 19.38
N GLU A 55 8.97 -1.07 19.19
CA GLU A 55 9.21 -2.51 19.13
C GLU A 55 9.10 -3.03 17.68
N ALA A 56 9.93 -4.00 17.35
CA ALA A 56 9.81 -4.70 16.08
C ALA A 56 8.65 -5.70 16.15
N LEU A 57 7.87 -5.77 15.07
CA LEU A 57 6.69 -6.63 15.01
C LEU A 57 6.45 -7.14 13.60
N GLU A 58 5.87 -8.33 13.53
CA GLU A 58 5.43 -8.94 12.29
C GLU A 58 4.22 -8.19 11.73
N VAL A 59 4.27 -7.88 10.44
CA VAL A 59 3.23 -7.15 9.72
C VAL A 59 2.83 -7.91 8.48
N ASP A 60 1.67 -7.56 7.96
CA ASP A 60 1.07 -8.22 6.80
C ASP A 60 1.29 -7.46 5.49
N TYR A 61 1.73 -6.21 5.62
CA TYR A 61 1.93 -5.35 4.48
C TYR A 61 3.03 -4.36 4.79
N ALA A 62 3.75 -3.98 3.75
CA ALA A 62 4.60 -2.83 3.87
C ALA A 62 4.75 -2.07 2.55
N PRO A 63 4.75 -0.73 2.59
CA PRO A 63 4.94 0.07 1.40
C PRO A 63 6.34 -0.16 0.80
N THR A 64 6.41 -0.20 -0.53
CA THR A 64 7.66 -0.48 -1.26
C THR A 64 8.59 0.73 -1.41
N CYS A 65 8.26 1.88 -0.81
CA CYS A 65 9.06 3.11 -0.89
C CYS A 65 10.45 2.97 -0.25
N CYS A 66 10.62 2.04 0.71
CA CYS A 66 11.91 1.56 1.16
C CYS A 66 11.76 0.13 1.69
N LEU A 67 12.42 -0.82 1.04
CA LEU A 67 12.36 -2.23 1.37
C LEU A 67 13.74 -2.85 1.36
N LEU A 68 14.04 -3.63 2.40
CA LEU A 68 15.13 -4.58 2.41
C LEU A 68 14.55 -5.99 2.36
N VAL A 69 14.80 -6.71 1.27
CA VAL A 69 14.23 -8.04 1.03
C VAL A 69 15.36 -9.02 0.75
N LYS A 70 15.38 -10.17 1.42
CA LYS A 70 16.37 -11.22 1.13
C LYS A 70 16.18 -11.72 -0.30
N LYS A 71 17.29 -11.99 -0.99
CA LYS A 71 17.29 -12.59 -2.34
C LYS A 71 16.44 -13.86 -2.43
N GLN A 72 16.36 -14.62 -1.35
CA GLN A 72 15.58 -15.87 -1.29
C GLN A 72 14.07 -15.62 -1.45
N VAL A 73 13.52 -14.52 -0.92
CA VAL A 73 12.10 -14.15 -1.09
C VAL A 73 11.76 -14.03 -2.57
N PHE A 74 12.58 -13.32 -3.35
CA PHE A 74 12.36 -13.18 -4.79
C PHE A 74 12.48 -14.50 -5.56
N LYS A 75 13.35 -15.42 -5.10
CA LYS A 75 13.44 -16.76 -5.69
C LYS A 75 12.20 -17.60 -5.40
N ASP A 76 11.61 -17.41 -4.23
CA ASP A 76 10.49 -18.21 -3.73
C ASP A 76 9.14 -17.76 -4.26
N ILE A 77 8.87 -16.44 -4.26
CA ILE A 77 7.56 -15.89 -4.64
C ILE A 77 7.56 -15.13 -5.98
N GLY A 78 8.73 -15.00 -6.60
CA GLY A 78 8.93 -14.24 -7.84
C GLY A 78 9.10 -12.73 -7.62
N MET A 79 9.38 -12.03 -8.72
CA MET A 79 9.56 -10.56 -8.73
C MET A 79 8.24 -9.81 -8.49
N MET A 80 8.33 -8.49 -8.34
CA MET A 80 7.16 -7.62 -8.37
C MET A 80 6.55 -7.64 -9.78
N ASP A 81 5.22 -7.56 -9.87
CA ASP A 81 4.50 -7.66 -11.14
C ASP A 81 4.53 -6.33 -11.89
N GLU A 82 5.29 -6.28 -12.99
CA GLU A 82 5.52 -5.09 -13.82
C GLU A 82 4.24 -4.52 -14.46
N LYS A 83 3.13 -5.28 -14.47
CA LYS A 83 1.84 -4.76 -14.91
C LYS A 83 1.29 -3.69 -13.96
N TYR A 84 1.73 -3.67 -12.71
CA TYR A 84 1.48 -2.55 -11.80
C TYR A 84 2.53 -1.46 -12.03
N PHE A 85 2.11 -0.34 -12.62
CA PHE A 85 2.97 0.86 -12.65
C PHE A 85 3.08 1.53 -11.28
N VAL A 86 1.96 1.63 -10.55
CA VAL A 86 1.87 2.21 -9.20
C VAL A 86 0.54 1.81 -8.56
N TYR A 87 0.51 1.68 -7.24
CA TYR A 87 -0.63 1.21 -6.42
C TYR A 87 -0.92 -0.26 -6.65
N PHE A 88 -1.05 -1.00 -5.55
CA PHE A 88 -1.21 -2.46 -5.48
C PHE A 88 0.05 -3.28 -5.84
N ASP A 89 1.14 -2.67 -6.31
CA ASP A 89 2.41 -3.37 -6.53
C ASP A 89 2.98 -3.94 -5.23
N ASP A 90 2.98 -3.12 -4.19
CA ASP A 90 3.33 -3.45 -2.81
C ASP A 90 2.36 -4.44 -2.17
N THR A 91 1.06 -4.22 -2.37
CA THR A 91 -0.03 -5.04 -1.83
C THR A 91 0.01 -6.44 -2.42
N ASP A 92 0.21 -6.55 -3.74
CA ASP A 92 0.38 -7.82 -4.43
C ASP A 92 1.61 -8.57 -3.95
N PHE A 93 2.74 -7.87 -3.78
CA PHE A 93 3.97 -8.46 -3.32
C PHE A 93 3.86 -8.98 -1.87
N SER A 94 3.39 -8.13 -0.94
CA SER A 94 3.16 -8.52 0.45
C SER A 94 2.13 -9.65 0.58
N PHE A 95 1.05 -9.61 -0.19
CA PHE A 95 0.07 -10.70 -0.21
C PHE A 95 0.69 -12.03 -0.65
N ARG A 96 1.56 -12.02 -1.65
CA ARG A 96 2.26 -13.24 -2.09
C ARG A 96 3.21 -13.78 -1.04
N ILE A 97 3.90 -12.92 -0.29
CA ILE A 97 4.75 -13.32 0.85
C ILE A 97 3.91 -14.02 1.91
N LEU A 98 2.81 -13.39 2.32
CA LEU A 98 1.91 -13.97 3.32
C LEU A 98 1.29 -15.29 2.87
N LYS A 99 0.87 -15.36 1.61
CA LYS A 99 0.28 -16.57 1.02
C LYS A 99 1.29 -17.72 0.94
N ASP A 100 2.56 -17.42 0.71
CA ASP A 100 3.63 -18.42 0.70
C ASP A 100 3.91 -18.98 2.09
N GLY A 101 3.79 -18.15 3.14
CA GLY A 101 3.85 -18.57 4.55
C GLY A 101 5.23 -18.99 5.05
N ARG A 102 6.26 -19.05 4.19
CA ARG A 102 7.65 -19.34 4.58
C ARG A 102 8.42 -18.10 5.00
N HIS A 103 7.96 -16.93 4.55
CA HIS A 103 8.62 -15.65 4.74
C HIS A 103 7.76 -14.71 5.57
N LYS A 104 8.41 -13.82 6.32
CA LYS A 104 7.75 -12.85 7.18
C LYS A 104 8.13 -11.43 6.81
N ILE A 105 7.18 -10.51 6.95
CA ILE A 105 7.41 -9.07 6.82
C ILE A 105 7.50 -8.51 8.23
N VAL A 106 8.59 -7.81 8.54
CA VAL A 106 8.81 -7.26 9.88
C VAL A 106 9.07 -5.77 9.80
N TYR A 107 8.37 -5.04 10.66
CA TYR A 107 8.61 -3.62 10.90
C TYR A 107 9.85 -3.46 11.81
N CYS A 108 10.78 -2.60 11.40
CA CYS A 108 11.98 -2.28 12.17
C CYS A 108 11.94 -0.84 12.68
N PRO A 109 11.80 -0.62 13.99
CA PRO A 109 11.70 0.72 14.58
C PRO A 109 13.05 1.45 14.69
N TYR A 110 14.15 0.73 14.52
CA TYR A 110 15.51 1.25 14.78
C TYR A 110 16.11 2.05 13.62
N VAL A 111 15.51 1.97 12.43
CA VAL A 111 15.98 2.67 11.24
C VAL A 111 14.93 3.66 10.79
N LYS A 112 15.32 4.93 10.76
CA LYS A 112 14.45 6.06 10.40
C LYS A 112 14.71 6.55 8.97
N LEU A 113 13.70 6.49 8.11
CA LEU A 113 13.71 7.05 6.76
C LEU A 113 12.64 8.14 6.62
N PHE A 114 13.04 9.29 6.08
CA PHE A 114 12.12 10.37 5.75
C PHE A 114 11.72 10.29 4.27
N HIS A 115 10.44 10.09 4.01
CA HIS A 115 9.87 10.08 2.66
C HIS A 115 9.08 11.35 2.43
N LYS A 116 9.51 12.19 1.48
CA LYS A 116 8.72 13.34 1.04
C LYS A 116 7.59 12.85 0.14
N VAL A 117 6.34 13.03 0.55
CA VAL A 117 5.20 12.56 -0.25
C VAL A 117 5.13 13.33 -1.57
N GLY A 118 5.25 12.59 -2.67
CA GLY A 118 5.28 13.16 -4.01
C GLY A 118 3.99 13.87 -4.45
N THR A 119 4.17 14.85 -5.32
CA THR A 119 3.14 15.69 -5.94
C THR A 119 2.14 14.92 -6.82
N LEU A 120 2.47 13.70 -7.27
CA LEU A 120 1.67 12.88 -8.19
C LEU A 120 0.28 12.53 -7.65
N THR A 121 0.17 12.34 -6.33
CA THR A 121 -1.10 12.01 -5.70
C THR A 121 -1.93 13.26 -5.39
N LYS A 122 -1.35 14.48 -5.43
CA LYS A 122 -1.93 15.78 -4.99
C LYS A 122 -2.77 15.69 -3.71
N SER A 123 -2.57 14.67 -2.89
CA SER A 123 -3.48 14.28 -1.82
C SER A 123 -3.16 15.01 -0.51
N PHE A 124 -2.04 15.74 -0.45
CA PHE A 124 -1.44 16.20 0.80
C PHE A 124 -1.11 17.71 0.83
N TYR A 125 -1.14 18.41 -0.30
CA TYR A 125 -1.05 19.87 -0.28
C TYR A 125 -2.45 20.45 -0.04
N LYS A 126 -2.76 20.76 1.23
CA LYS A 126 -3.96 21.54 1.63
C LYS A 126 -4.07 22.87 0.87
N ASP A 127 -2.94 23.43 0.43
CA ASP A 127 -2.86 24.75 -0.21
C ASP A 127 -3.01 24.74 -1.74
N LEU A 128 -3.10 23.57 -2.37
CA LEU A 128 -3.44 23.50 -3.80
C LEU A 128 -4.94 23.20 -3.93
N LYS A 129 -5.70 24.15 -4.52
CA LYS A 129 -7.14 24.14 -4.86
C LYS A 129 -7.65 22.92 -5.67
N SER A 130 -7.27 21.69 -5.34
CA SER A 130 -7.78 20.48 -5.98
C SER A 130 -8.84 19.84 -5.09
N THR A 131 -10.09 20.26 -5.27
CA THR A 131 -11.26 19.68 -4.58
C THR A 131 -11.50 18.21 -4.95
N TYR A 132 -10.86 17.70 -6.00
CA TYR A 132 -11.11 16.38 -6.58
C TYR A 132 -9.86 15.50 -6.67
N ARG A 133 -10.06 14.19 -6.58
CA ARG A 133 -9.06 13.16 -6.87
C ARG A 133 -8.63 13.23 -8.34
N GLY A 134 -7.33 13.10 -8.59
CA GLY A 134 -6.79 13.12 -9.94
C GLY A 134 -7.20 11.90 -10.77
N ASN A 135 -7.44 12.11 -12.07
CA ASN A 135 -7.80 11.03 -13.01
C ASN A 135 -6.77 9.89 -13.02
N PHE A 136 -5.48 10.22 -12.87
CA PHE A 136 -4.42 9.22 -12.78
C PHE A 136 -4.63 8.26 -11.60
N PHE A 137 -4.87 8.81 -10.39
CA PHE A 137 -5.16 8.00 -9.20
C PHE A 137 -6.40 7.13 -9.40
N ILE A 138 -7.51 7.71 -9.88
CA ILE A 138 -8.76 6.98 -10.12
C ILE A 138 -8.50 5.80 -11.08
N LYS A 139 -7.81 6.06 -12.19
CA LYS A 139 -7.49 5.05 -13.19
C LYS A 139 -6.66 3.91 -12.61
N GLN A 140 -5.49 4.24 -12.04
CA GLN A 140 -4.53 3.24 -11.57
C GLN A 140 -5.11 2.46 -10.40
N ASN A 141 -5.69 3.14 -9.39
CA ASN A 141 -6.27 2.49 -8.22
C ASN A 141 -7.44 1.59 -8.59
N THR A 142 -8.38 2.04 -9.43
CA THR A 142 -9.52 1.20 -9.85
C THR A 142 -9.05 0.01 -10.69
N ARG A 143 -8.21 0.22 -11.70
CA ARG A 143 -7.73 -0.86 -12.57
C ARG A 143 -6.95 -1.91 -11.80
N ASN A 144 -6.02 -1.47 -10.96
CA ASN A 144 -5.11 -2.37 -10.26
C ASN A 144 -5.78 -3.13 -9.12
N HIS A 145 -6.80 -2.55 -8.47
CA HIS A 145 -7.58 -3.28 -7.46
C HIS A 145 -8.33 -4.47 -8.07
N ILE A 146 -8.91 -4.29 -9.26
CA ILE A 146 -9.60 -5.37 -9.98
C ILE A 146 -8.61 -6.44 -10.44
N TYR A 147 -7.46 -6.02 -10.99
CA TYR A 147 -6.41 -6.95 -11.40
C TYR A 147 -5.85 -7.76 -10.21
N PHE A 148 -5.61 -7.11 -9.06
CA PHE A 148 -5.19 -7.78 -7.83
C PHE A 148 -6.19 -8.85 -7.39
N LEU A 149 -7.48 -8.53 -7.30
CA LEU A 149 -8.50 -9.49 -6.89
C LEU A 149 -8.64 -10.65 -7.89
N LYS A 150 -8.45 -10.40 -9.19
CA LYS A 150 -8.40 -11.44 -10.21
C LYS A 150 -7.23 -12.40 -9.97
N LYS A 151 -6.06 -11.90 -9.57
CA LYS A 151 -4.90 -12.73 -9.19
C LYS A 151 -5.13 -13.51 -7.89
N VAL A 152 -5.77 -12.90 -6.89
CA VAL A 152 -6.14 -13.60 -5.65
C VAL A 152 -7.05 -14.79 -5.98
N GLY A 153 -8.06 -14.57 -6.82
CA GLY A 153 -8.98 -15.60 -7.27
C GLY A 153 -9.90 -16.14 -6.17
N GLY A 154 -10.68 -17.15 -6.50
CA GLY A 154 -11.65 -17.76 -5.58
C GLY A 154 -12.99 -17.04 -5.51
N PHE A 155 -13.99 -17.73 -4.95
CA PHE A 155 -15.39 -17.30 -4.96
C PHE A 155 -15.59 -15.91 -4.34
N PHE A 156 -14.99 -15.67 -3.17
CA PHE A 156 -15.11 -14.38 -2.48
C PHE A 156 -14.44 -13.23 -3.24
N ALA A 157 -13.29 -13.45 -3.90
CA ALA A 157 -12.62 -12.40 -4.66
C ALA A 157 -13.45 -12.00 -5.89
N TYR A 158 -14.02 -12.97 -6.62
CA TYR A 158 -14.91 -12.68 -7.74
C TYR A 158 -16.22 -12.01 -7.30
N GLY A 159 -16.80 -12.42 -6.17
CA GLY A 159 -17.93 -11.72 -5.57
C GLY A 159 -17.58 -10.27 -5.22
N PHE A 160 -16.38 -10.03 -4.68
CA PHE A 160 -15.91 -8.69 -4.33
C PHE A 160 -15.63 -7.82 -5.56
N ILE A 161 -15.15 -8.39 -6.66
CA ILE A 161 -15.01 -7.69 -7.96
C ILE A 161 -16.38 -7.15 -8.41
N ILE A 162 -17.41 -8.00 -8.39
CA ILE A 162 -18.78 -7.59 -8.75
C ILE A 162 -19.27 -6.47 -7.82
N TRP A 163 -19.07 -6.63 -6.51
CA TRP A 163 -19.41 -5.59 -5.54
C TRP A 163 -18.67 -4.28 -5.78
N LEU A 164 -17.38 -4.33 -6.15
CA LEU A 164 -16.57 -3.14 -6.45
C LEU A 164 -17.11 -2.37 -7.65
N PHE A 165 -17.71 -3.02 -8.63
CA PHE A 165 -18.39 -2.34 -9.73
C PHE A 165 -19.48 -1.40 -9.21
N PHE A 166 -20.37 -1.93 -8.37
CA PHE A 166 -21.46 -1.15 -7.77
C PHE A 166 -20.95 -0.09 -6.80
N LYS A 167 -19.98 -0.44 -5.95
CA LYS A 167 -19.37 0.52 -5.01
C LYS A 167 -18.70 1.69 -5.73
N ASN A 168 -17.97 1.44 -6.81
CA ASN A 168 -17.28 2.50 -7.56
C ASN A 168 -18.28 3.46 -8.22
N ASN A 169 -19.35 2.91 -8.82
CA ASN A 169 -20.43 3.72 -9.41
C ASN A 169 -21.25 4.47 -8.33
N GLY A 170 -21.53 3.85 -7.18
CA GLY A 170 -22.18 4.53 -6.04
C GLY A 170 -21.32 5.65 -5.46
N ARG A 171 -20.00 5.43 -5.32
CA ARG A 171 -19.06 6.47 -4.89
C ARG A 171 -19.03 7.67 -5.82
N PHE A 172 -19.10 7.45 -7.14
CA PHE A 172 -19.20 8.55 -8.11
C PHE A 172 -20.42 9.46 -7.86
N LEU A 173 -21.56 8.90 -7.43
CA LEU A 173 -22.77 9.66 -7.14
C LEU A 173 -22.70 10.40 -5.80
N ILE A 174 -22.14 9.75 -4.78
CA ILE A 174 -22.20 10.22 -3.38
C ILE A 174 -21.02 11.13 -3.02
N LYS A 175 -19.80 10.76 -3.41
CA LYS A 175 -18.59 11.40 -2.90
C LYS A 175 -18.33 12.74 -3.60
N SER A 176 -18.05 13.77 -2.81
CA SER A 176 -17.75 15.12 -3.29
C SER A 176 -16.33 15.28 -3.84
N ASP A 177 -15.41 14.37 -3.49
CA ASP A 177 -14.02 14.37 -3.98
C ASP A 177 -13.86 13.75 -5.37
N ILE A 178 -14.96 13.41 -6.05
CA ILE A 178 -14.99 12.88 -7.42
C ILE A 178 -15.75 13.85 -8.32
N LYS A 179 -15.15 14.22 -9.45
CA LYS A 179 -15.77 15.13 -10.42
C LYS A 179 -16.95 14.44 -11.11
N LYS A 180 -18.17 14.96 -10.90
CA LYS A 180 -19.43 14.38 -11.42
C LYS A 180 -19.69 14.74 -12.88
N ASN A 181 -18.90 14.17 -13.80
CA ASN A 181 -19.11 14.30 -15.24
C ASN A 181 -18.99 12.95 -15.95
N PHE A 182 -19.47 12.89 -17.19
CA PHE A 182 -19.45 11.67 -17.99
C PHE A 182 -18.05 11.11 -18.21
N SER A 183 -17.03 11.95 -18.44
CA SER A 183 -15.65 11.52 -18.64
C SER A 183 -15.08 10.79 -17.42
N THR A 184 -15.34 11.29 -16.21
CA THR A 184 -14.90 10.66 -14.96
C THR A 184 -15.67 9.37 -14.68
N TRP A 185 -16.98 9.34 -14.93
CA TRP A 185 -17.78 8.11 -14.84
C TRP A 185 -17.29 7.03 -15.83
N TRP A 186 -17.04 7.42 -17.07
CA TRP A 186 -16.50 6.55 -18.11
C TRP A 186 -15.10 6.06 -17.74
N LEU A 187 -14.24 6.92 -17.18
CA LEU A 187 -12.90 6.54 -16.71
C LEU A 187 -12.97 5.46 -15.65
N ILE A 188 -13.87 5.57 -14.66
CA ILE A 188 -14.04 4.57 -13.60
C ILE A 188 -14.42 3.21 -14.21
N ASN A 189 -15.44 3.18 -15.07
CA ASN A 189 -15.92 1.94 -15.67
C ASN A 189 -14.91 1.35 -16.67
N LYS A 190 -14.28 2.18 -17.50
CA LYS A 190 -13.19 1.73 -18.39
C LYS A 190 -12.05 1.11 -17.58
N SER A 191 -11.62 1.77 -16.49
CA SER A 191 -10.53 1.27 -15.65
C SER A 191 -10.88 -0.06 -14.98
N TYR A 192 -12.15 -0.23 -14.56
CA TYR A 192 -12.65 -1.50 -14.04
C TYR A 192 -12.49 -2.63 -15.07
N PHE A 193 -12.97 -2.43 -16.30
CA PHE A 193 -12.86 -3.45 -17.36
C PHE A 193 -11.42 -3.65 -17.85
N ASP A 194 -10.60 -2.61 -17.89
CA ASP A 194 -9.18 -2.73 -18.17
C ASP A 194 -8.51 -3.65 -17.14
N GLY A 195 -8.87 -3.53 -15.85
CA GLY A 195 -8.36 -4.41 -14.79
C GLY A 195 -8.77 -5.88 -14.95
N LEU A 196 -9.97 -6.14 -15.48
CA LEU A 196 -10.42 -7.51 -15.79
C LEU A 196 -9.64 -8.13 -16.97
N LYS A 197 -9.20 -7.30 -17.93
CA LYS A 197 -8.48 -7.75 -19.13
C LYS A 197 -6.99 -8.02 -18.90
N MET A 198 -6.40 -7.44 -17.86
CA MET A 198 -4.98 -7.65 -17.48
C MET A 198 -4.68 -9.07 -17.03
#